data_AF-A0A6M4PH51-F1
#
_entry.id   AF-A0A6M4PH51-F1
#
_cell.length_a   1.000
_cell.length_b   1.000
_cell.length_c   1.000
_cell.angle_alpha   90.00
_cell.angle_beta   90.00
_cell.angle_gamma   90.00
#
_symmetry.space_group_name_H-M   'P 1'
#
loop_
_entity.id
_entity.type
_entity.pdbx_description
1 polymer ?
#
loop_
_entity_poly.entity_id
_entity_poly.type
_entity_poly.pdbx_seq_one_letter_code
_entity_poly.pdbx_strand_id
1 'polypeptide(L)'
;MAWDEWERLKADAAARGSTGMRLNHVPTDPGGSGTGDLKSDRKAWTQAGADTKGLQDDIAKALGKLDDGQSGLGDASGVQSAAAQKELYASWKKYVGDVKGRCGELGGLLERSGHDLAMSDAEVKAELDRISAKYHDTEAVGGDPKGR
;
A
#
# COMPACT_ATOMS: atom_id res chain seq x y z
N MET A 1 12.30 52.29 0.44
CA MET A 1 12.03 52.12 1.87
C MET A 1 11.64 50.69 2.25
N ALA A 2 10.77 49.97 1.52
CA ALA A 2 10.45 48.56 1.84
C ALA A 2 11.57 47.54 1.51
N TRP A 3 12.52 47.92 0.65
CA TRP A 3 13.63 47.05 0.23
C TRP A 3 14.74 46.93 1.28
N ASP A 4 15.02 48.00 2.01
CA ASP A 4 16.03 48.02 3.07
C ASP A 4 15.58 47.18 4.29
N GLU A 5 14.27 47.12 4.53
CA GLU A 5 13.67 46.25 5.55
C GLU A 5 13.80 44.77 5.17
N TRP A 6 13.72 44.47 3.87
CA TRP A 6 13.85 43.10 3.37
C TRP A 6 15.30 42.59 3.47
N GLU A 7 16.29 43.44 3.18
CA GLU A 7 17.70 43.10 3.35
C GLU A 7 18.08 42.92 4.83
N ARG A 8 17.54 43.76 5.73
CA ARG A 8 17.74 43.57 7.18
C ARG A 8 17.15 42.26 7.67
N LEU A 9 15.95 41.88 7.21
CA LEU A 9 15.31 40.60 7.60
C LEU A 9 16.12 39.38 7.18
N LYS A 10 16.70 39.38 5.98
CA LYS A 10 17.58 38.28 5.53
C LYS A 10 18.89 38.22 6.31
N ALA A 11 19.51 39.36 6.55
CA ALA A 11 20.74 39.43 7.33
C ALA A 11 20.51 38.93 8.77
N ASP A 12 19.39 39.29 9.39
CA ASP A 12 18.98 38.79 10.71
C ASP A 12 18.73 37.27 10.70
N ALA A 13 18.10 36.73 9.64
CA ALA A 13 17.86 35.30 9.50
C ALA A 13 19.16 34.50 9.31
N ALA A 14 20.14 35.03 8.57
CA ALA A 14 21.45 34.42 8.39
C ALA A 14 22.32 34.51 9.65
N ALA A 15 22.27 35.64 10.37
CA ALA A 15 23.00 35.86 11.62
C ALA A 15 22.50 35.00 12.79
N ARG A 16 21.21 34.60 12.75
CA ARG A 16 20.62 33.65 13.72
C ARG A 16 21.11 32.21 13.55
N GLY A 17 22.06 31.96 12.64
CA GLY A 17 22.90 30.76 12.58
C GLY A 17 22.11 29.45 12.63
N SER A 18 21.66 28.96 11.47
CA SER A 18 21.04 27.65 11.23
C SER A 18 20.64 26.86 12.49
N THR A 19 19.65 27.36 13.24
CA THR A 19 18.91 26.51 14.17
C THR A 19 18.18 25.53 13.25
N GLY A 20 18.75 24.34 13.07
CA GLY A 20 18.34 23.38 12.06
C GLY A 20 16.82 23.29 11.98
N MET A 21 16.28 23.38 10.77
CA MET A 21 14.87 23.14 10.51
C MET A 21 14.50 21.78 11.11
N ARG A 22 13.92 21.79 12.30
CA ARG A 22 13.31 20.60 12.91
C ARG A 22 11.97 20.43 12.21
N LEU A 23 11.98 19.78 11.04
CA LEU A 23 10.80 19.08 10.57
C LEU A 23 10.27 18.24 11.74
N ASN A 24 8.96 18.26 11.97
CA ASN A 24 8.31 17.52 13.04
C ASN A 24 8.58 16.01 12.88
N HIS A 25 9.71 15.53 13.40
CA HIS A 25 10.02 14.12 13.46
C HIS A 25 9.47 13.57 14.77
N VAL A 26 8.69 12.49 14.69
CA VAL A 26 8.26 11.68 15.84
C VAL A 26 9.51 11.30 16.66
N PRO A 27 9.48 11.30 18.00
CA PRO A 27 10.64 10.87 18.78
C PRO A 27 11.15 9.51 18.29
N THR A 28 12.43 9.45 17.93
CA THR A 28 13.11 8.17 17.71
C THR A 28 13.24 7.50 19.07
N ASP A 29 12.20 6.78 19.48
CA ASP A 29 12.38 5.63 20.35
C ASP A 29 13.48 4.74 19.75
N PRO A 30 14.16 3.89 20.53
CA PRO A 30 15.06 2.87 20.01
C PRO A 30 14.25 1.74 19.33
N GLY A 31 13.36 2.10 18.41
CA GLY A 31 12.82 1.21 17.40
C GLY A 31 13.91 1.03 16.36
N GLY A 32 14.38 -0.22 16.22
CA GLY A 32 15.55 -0.58 15.43
C GLY A 32 15.68 0.20 14.13
N SER A 33 16.84 0.84 13.98
CA SER A 33 17.37 1.28 12.69
C SER A 33 17.58 0.03 11.84
N GLY A 34 16.50 -0.46 11.23
CA GLY A 34 16.56 -1.40 10.15
C GLY A 34 17.08 -0.63 8.94
N THR A 35 18.39 -0.66 8.71
CA THR A 35 19.04 -0.36 7.44
C THR A 35 18.70 -1.43 6.38
N GLY A 36 17.45 -1.88 6.35
CA GLY A 36 16.95 -2.75 5.31
C GLY A 36 16.49 -1.86 4.17
N ASP A 37 17.18 -1.92 3.03
CA ASP A 37 16.67 -1.33 1.80
C ASP A 37 15.23 -1.82 1.57
N LEU A 38 14.33 -0.90 1.18
CA LEU A 38 12.97 -1.24 0.79
C LEU A 38 13.03 -2.10 -0.47
N LYS A 39 13.09 -3.42 -0.28
CA LYS A 39 13.11 -4.40 -1.36
C LYS A 39 11.67 -4.77 -1.72
N SER A 40 11.31 -4.55 -2.98
CA SER A 40 10.06 -5.12 -3.50
C SER A 40 10.21 -6.63 -3.62
N ASP A 41 9.28 -7.39 -3.02
CA ASP A 41 9.24 -8.83 -3.14
C ASP A 41 8.02 -9.23 -4.00
N ARG A 42 8.29 -9.66 -5.24
CA ARG A 42 7.27 -10.12 -6.18
C ARG A 42 6.38 -11.21 -5.57
N LYS A 43 6.95 -12.14 -4.82
CA LYS A 43 6.21 -13.24 -4.20
C LYS A 43 5.28 -12.71 -3.12
N ALA A 44 5.73 -11.76 -2.30
CA ALA A 44 4.89 -11.13 -1.30
C ALA A 44 3.67 -10.41 -1.92
N TRP A 45 3.88 -9.62 -2.98
CA TRP A 45 2.80 -8.95 -3.70
C TRP A 45 1.84 -9.94 -4.37
N THR A 46 2.38 -10.97 -5.03
CA THR A 46 1.57 -12.02 -5.69
C THR A 46 0.74 -12.80 -4.66
N GLN A 47 1.34 -13.15 -3.52
CA GLN A 47 0.65 -13.86 -2.44
C GLN A 47 -0.46 -12.99 -1.84
N ALA A 48 -0.18 -11.72 -1.54
CA ALA A 48 -1.20 -10.80 -1.03
C ALA A 48 -2.37 -10.64 -2.00
N GLY A 49 -2.09 -10.57 -3.31
CA GLY A 49 -3.13 -10.54 -4.34
C GLY A 49 -3.95 -11.82 -4.39
N ALA A 50 -3.30 -12.98 -4.33
CA ALA A 50 -3.96 -14.29 -4.29
C ALA A 50 -4.83 -14.46 -3.03
N ASP A 51 -4.34 -14.09 -1.86
CA ASP A 51 -5.09 -14.16 -0.60
C ASP A 51 -6.31 -13.23 -0.63
N THR A 52 -6.15 -12.03 -1.20
CA THR A 52 -7.27 -11.08 -1.36
C THR A 52 -8.35 -11.64 -2.30
N LYS A 53 -7.96 -12.34 -3.37
CA LYS A 53 -8.91 -13.07 -4.23
C LYS A 53 -9.51 -14.30 -3.55
N GLY A 54 -8.75 -14.98 -2.68
CA GLY A 54 -9.30 -16.03 -1.82
C GLY A 54 -10.45 -15.51 -0.95
N LEU A 55 -10.29 -14.32 -0.37
CA LEU A 55 -11.36 -13.64 0.35
C LEU A 55 -12.56 -13.31 -0.55
N GLN A 56 -12.33 -12.86 -1.80
CA GLN A 56 -13.40 -12.67 -2.78
C GLN A 56 -14.22 -13.94 -2.99
N ASP A 57 -13.57 -15.10 -3.10
CA ASP A 57 -14.25 -16.39 -3.30
C ASP A 57 -15.06 -16.82 -2.07
N ASP A 58 -14.51 -16.63 -0.87
CA ASP A 58 -15.23 -16.93 0.36
C ASP A 58 -16.44 -16.01 0.56
N ILE A 59 -16.32 -14.73 0.20
CA ILE A 59 -17.46 -13.80 0.17
C ILE A 59 -18.50 -14.26 -0.86
N ALA A 60 -18.10 -14.75 -2.04
CA ALA A 60 -19.03 -15.27 -3.04
C ALA A 60 -19.83 -16.46 -2.49
N LYS A 61 -19.18 -17.38 -1.76
CA LYS A 61 -19.86 -18.49 -1.08
C LYS A 61 -20.83 -17.98 0.00
N ALA A 62 -20.43 -16.98 0.78
CA ALA A 62 -21.27 -16.38 1.81
C ALA A 62 -22.52 -15.70 1.21
N LEU A 63 -22.38 -14.99 0.09
CA LEU A 63 -23.51 -14.43 -0.65
C LEU A 63 -24.46 -15.52 -1.16
N GLY A 64 -23.93 -16.65 -1.64
CA GLY A 64 -24.75 -17.81 -1.99
C GLY A 64 -25.58 -18.32 -0.81
N LYS A 65 -24.96 -18.49 0.36
CA LYS A 65 -25.68 -18.89 1.58
C LYS A 65 -26.71 -17.86 2.04
N LEU A 66 -26.43 -16.57 1.85
CA LEU A 66 -27.37 -15.50 2.16
C LEU A 66 -28.60 -15.56 1.24
N ASP A 67 -28.39 -15.83 -0.05
CA ASP A 67 -29.47 -16.04 -1.02
C ASP A 67 -30.30 -17.28 -0.70
N ASP A 68 -29.65 -18.39 -0.38
CA ASP A 68 -30.32 -19.62 0.06
C ASP A 68 -31.15 -19.37 1.33
N GLY A 69 -30.59 -18.65 2.31
CA GLY A 69 -31.28 -18.31 3.56
C GLY A 69 -32.47 -17.35 3.39
N GLN A 70 -32.46 -16.53 2.34
CA GLN A 70 -33.61 -15.68 1.98
C GLN A 70 -34.74 -16.46 1.30
N SER A 71 -34.42 -17.62 0.73
CA SER A 71 -35.35 -18.46 0.00
C SER A 71 -36.49 -18.91 0.93
N GLY A 72 -37.73 -18.78 0.45
CA GLY A 72 -38.92 -19.24 1.19
C GLY A 72 -39.66 -18.19 2.02
N LEU A 73 -39.18 -16.94 2.09
CA LEU A 73 -39.89 -15.86 2.80
C LEU A 73 -41.24 -15.47 2.13
N GLY A 74 -41.44 -15.82 0.85
CA GLY A 74 -42.71 -15.57 0.14
C GLY A 74 -43.10 -14.09 0.04
N ASP A 75 -44.41 -13.81 -0.04
CA ASP A 75 -44.93 -12.45 0.04
C ASP A 75 -44.83 -11.95 1.50
N ALA A 76 -44.32 -10.73 1.65
CA ALA A 76 -44.18 -10.09 2.96
C ALA A 76 -45.36 -9.16 3.29
N SER A 77 -46.37 -9.08 2.41
CA SER A 77 -47.53 -8.22 2.59
C SER A 77 -48.20 -8.44 3.94
N GLY A 78 -48.39 -7.36 4.70
CA GLY A 78 -49.06 -7.40 6.01
C GLY A 78 -48.22 -7.88 7.19
N VAL A 79 -46.96 -8.29 6.98
CA VAL A 79 -46.03 -8.70 8.05
C VAL A 79 -44.84 -7.75 8.09
N GLN A 80 -44.88 -6.78 9.01
CA GLN A 80 -43.85 -5.72 9.11
C GLN A 80 -42.43 -6.28 9.33
N SER A 81 -42.29 -7.35 10.12
CA SER A 81 -40.98 -7.98 10.35
C SER A 81 -40.43 -8.67 9.09
N ALA A 82 -41.28 -9.24 8.24
CA ALA A 82 -40.87 -9.84 6.97
C ALA A 82 -40.45 -8.76 5.95
N ALA A 83 -41.14 -7.62 5.92
CA ALA A 83 -40.75 -6.47 5.09
C ALA A 83 -39.38 -5.91 5.51
N ALA A 84 -39.19 -5.67 6.81
CA ALA A 84 -37.91 -5.20 7.36
C ALA A 84 -36.77 -6.20 7.10
N GLN A 85 -37.06 -7.51 7.18
CA GLN A 85 -36.09 -8.55 6.86
C GLN A 85 -35.66 -8.51 5.38
N LYS A 86 -36.60 -8.31 4.43
CA LYS A 86 -36.27 -8.17 2.99
C LYS A 86 -35.37 -6.98 2.72
N GLU A 87 -35.66 -5.85 3.33
CA GLU A 87 -34.85 -4.62 3.20
C GLU A 87 -33.44 -4.84 3.75
N LEU A 88 -33.33 -5.47 4.92
CA LEU A 88 -32.04 -5.82 5.52
C LEU A 88 -31.24 -6.75 4.61
N TYR A 89 -31.87 -7.82 4.10
CA TYR A 89 -31.24 -8.74 3.15
C TYR A 89 -30.71 -7.99 1.91
N ALA A 90 -31.53 -7.13 1.30
CA ALA A 90 -31.14 -6.39 0.10
C ALA A 90 -29.93 -5.47 0.36
N SER A 91 -29.93 -4.78 1.51
CA SER A 91 -28.83 -3.91 1.93
C SER A 91 -27.53 -4.70 2.13
N TRP A 92 -27.59 -5.82 2.87
CA TRP A 92 -26.42 -6.66 3.12
C TRP A 92 -25.89 -7.33 1.86
N LYS A 93 -26.78 -7.85 1.01
CA LYS A 93 -26.39 -8.45 -0.28
C LYS A 93 -25.63 -7.45 -1.14
N LYS A 94 -26.11 -6.20 -1.21
CA LYS A 94 -25.42 -5.13 -1.94
C LYS A 94 -24.06 -4.83 -1.34
N TYR A 95 -24.00 -4.53 -0.04
CA TYR A 95 -22.76 -4.15 0.63
C TYR A 95 -21.68 -5.24 0.51
N VAL A 96 -22.04 -6.49 0.81
CA VAL A 96 -21.11 -7.63 0.73
C VAL A 96 -20.71 -7.91 -0.73
N GLY A 97 -21.62 -7.71 -1.68
CA GLY A 97 -21.31 -7.73 -3.12
C GLY A 97 -20.28 -6.68 -3.53
N ASP A 98 -20.39 -5.46 -3.02
CA ASP A 98 -19.43 -4.38 -3.27
C ASP A 98 -18.05 -4.70 -2.65
N VAL A 99 -18.02 -5.26 -1.44
CA VAL A 99 -16.77 -5.71 -0.79
C VAL A 99 -16.10 -6.82 -1.61
N LYS A 100 -16.87 -7.79 -2.10
CA LYS A 100 -16.35 -8.81 -3.04
C LYS A 100 -15.70 -8.18 -4.26
N GLY A 101 -16.37 -7.21 -4.89
CA GLY A 101 -15.83 -6.50 -6.05
C GLY A 101 -14.50 -5.82 -5.75
N ARG A 102 -14.42 -5.11 -4.61
CA ARG A 102 -13.18 -4.46 -4.14
C ARG A 102 -12.04 -5.46 -3.90
N CYS A 103 -12.33 -6.63 -3.32
CA CYS A 103 -11.32 -7.67 -3.15
C CYS A 103 -10.76 -8.15 -4.50
N GLY A 104 -11.63 -8.31 -5.51
CA GLY A 104 -11.18 -8.68 -6.86
C GLY A 104 -10.29 -7.62 -7.52
N GLU A 105 -10.71 -6.36 -7.45
CA GLU A 105 -9.94 -5.23 -7.98
C GLU A 105 -8.59 -5.07 -7.27
N LEU A 106 -8.59 -5.05 -5.94
CA LEU A 106 -7.39 -4.92 -5.13
C LEU A 106 -6.45 -6.11 -5.32
N GLY A 107 -6.97 -7.34 -5.31
CA GLY A 107 -6.17 -8.53 -5.54
C GLY A 107 -5.48 -8.51 -6.90
N GLY A 108 -6.18 -8.07 -7.94
CA GLY A 108 -5.59 -7.88 -9.27
C GLY A 108 -4.55 -6.75 -9.32
N LEU A 109 -4.76 -5.64 -8.58
CA LEU A 109 -3.78 -4.56 -8.47
C LEU A 109 -2.49 -5.05 -7.79
N LEU A 110 -2.60 -5.79 -6.69
CA LEU A 110 -1.45 -6.32 -5.93
C LEU A 110 -0.59 -7.25 -6.80
N GLU A 111 -1.21 -8.17 -7.54
CA GLU A 111 -0.47 -9.05 -8.47
C GLU A 111 0.27 -8.25 -9.56
N ARG A 112 -0.39 -7.24 -10.15
CA ARG A 112 0.23 -6.37 -11.16
C ARG A 112 1.39 -5.57 -10.58
N SER A 113 1.23 -4.98 -9.40
CA SER A 113 2.32 -4.26 -8.73
C SER A 113 3.53 -5.16 -8.48
N GLY A 114 3.32 -6.42 -8.06
CA GLY A 114 4.40 -7.38 -7.91
C GLY A 114 5.13 -7.69 -9.23
N HIS A 115 4.38 -7.79 -10.33
CA HIS A 115 4.95 -7.99 -11.67
C HIS A 115 5.77 -6.77 -12.12
N ASP A 116 5.19 -5.58 -12.07
CA ASP A 116 5.76 -4.37 -12.65
C ASP A 116 7.01 -3.89 -11.88
N LEU A 117 6.96 -3.97 -10.55
CA LEU A 117 8.12 -3.67 -9.70
C LEU A 117 9.28 -4.64 -9.96
N ALA A 118 8.99 -5.94 -10.11
CA ALA A 118 10.02 -6.94 -10.39
C ALA A 118 10.69 -6.76 -11.76
N MET A 119 9.91 -6.35 -12.78
CA MET A 119 10.45 -6.00 -14.09
C MET A 119 11.37 -4.79 -14.00
N SER A 120 10.93 -3.74 -13.29
CA SER A 120 11.70 -2.49 -13.12
C SER A 120 13.02 -2.73 -12.38
N ASP A 121 12.99 -3.51 -11.29
CA ASP A 121 14.19 -3.87 -10.52
C ASP A 121 15.18 -4.70 -11.36
N ALA A 122 14.68 -5.60 -12.21
CA ALA A 122 15.51 -6.40 -13.10
C ALA A 122 16.17 -5.55 -14.20
N GLU A 123 15.45 -4.58 -14.76
CA GLU A 123 16.00 -3.63 -15.75
C GLU A 123 17.08 -2.74 -15.14
N VAL A 124 16.82 -2.15 -13.96
CA VAL A 124 17.80 -1.34 -13.23
C VAL A 124 19.04 -2.16 -12.91
N LYS A 125 18.88 -3.40 -12.43
CA LYS A 125 20.00 -4.30 -12.18
C LYS A 125 20.81 -4.57 -13.45
N ALA A 126 20.16 -4.81 -14.58
CA ALA A 126 20.86 -5.06 -15.84
C ALA A 126 21.69 -3.86 -16.30
N GLU A 127 21.19 -2.62 -16.14
CA GLU A 127 21.97 -1.42 -16.44
C GLU A 127 23.15 -1.23 -15.47
N LEU A 128 22.93 -1.46 -14.17
CA LEU A 128 24.01 -1.41 -13.17
C LEU A 128 25.10 -2.44 -13.45
N ASP A 129 24.72 -3.67 -13.82
CA ASP A 129 25.65 -4.74 -14.19
C ASP A 129 26.46 -4.35 -15.45
N ARG A 130 25.85 -3.68 -16.44
CA ARG A 130 26.56 -3.15 -17.62
C ARG A 130 27.54 -2.05 -17.28
N ILE A 131 27.17 -1.13 -16.39
CA ILE A 131 28.06 -0.06 -15.90
C ILE A 131 29.26 -0.69 -15.17
N SER A 132 29.00 -1.63 -14.25
CA SER A 132 30.03 -2.36 -13.51
C SER A 132 31.00 -3.12 -14.43
N ALA A 133 30.48 -3.76 -15.49
CA ALA A 133 31.31 -4.43 -16.49
C ALA A 133 32.16 -3.48 -17.35
N LYS A 134 31.71 -2.22 -17.53
CA LYS A 134 32.43 -1.22 -18.34
C LYS A 134 33.54 -0.51 -17.55
N TYR A 135 33.35 -0.33 -16.25
CA TYR A 135 34.23 0.46 -15.38
C TYR A 135 34.83 -0.43 -14.29
N HIS A 136 35.95 -1.09 -14.60
CA HIS A 136 36.73 -1.91 -13.65
C HIS A 136 37.75 -1.11 -12.82
N ASP A 137 37.85 0.20 -13.07
CA ASP A 137 38.80 1.13 -12.49
C ASP A 137 38.39 1.65 -11.11
N THR A 138 37.16 1.34 -10.66
CA THR A 138 36.63 1.76 -9.37
C THR A 138 36.52 0.56 -8.45
N GLU A 139 37.39 0.48 -7.43
CA GLU A 139 37.23 -0.52 -6.36
C GLU A 139 35.90 -0.31 -5.63
N ALA A 140 35.25 -1.41 -5.23
CA ALA A 140 34.02 -1.36 -4.44
C ALA A 140 34.32 -0.81 -3.03
N VAL A 141 34.10 0.49 -2.82
CA VAL A 141 34.38 1.18 -1.55
C VAL A 141 33.22 1.13 -0.52
N GLY A 142 32.25 0.23 -0.68
CA GLY A 142 31.10 0.12 0.22
C GLY A 142 30.54 -1.30 0.34
N GLY A 143 30.21 -1.69 1.57
CA GLY A 143 29.75 -3.03 1.95
C GLY A 143 30.88 -3.83 2.60
N ASP A 144 31.02 -3.75 3.92
CA ASP A 144 31.98 -4.58 4.65
C ASP A 144 31.53 -6.05 4.58
N PRO A 145 32.32 -6.97 3.97
CA PRO A 145 32.02 -8.39 3.94
C PRO A 145 32.23 -9.07 5.30
N LYS A 146 32.74 -8.36 6.32
CA LYS A 146 33.01 -8.88 7.67
C LYS A 146 31.97 -8.42 8.70
N GLY A 147 30.71 -8.73 8.45
CA GLY A 147 29.63 -8.55 9.42
C GLY A 147 28.62 -9.68 9.30
N ARG A 148 29.06 -10.92 9.55
CA ARG A 148 28.22 -12.11 9.58
C ARG A 148 28.07 -12.61 11.00
#